data_AF-A0A7D8UJB8-F1
#
_entry.id   AF-A0A7D8UJB8-F1
#
_cell.length_a   1.000
_cell.length_b   1.000
_cell.length_c   1.000
_cell.angle_alpha   90.00
_cell.angle_beta   90.00
_cell.angle_gamma   90.00
#
_symmetry.space_group_name_H-M   'P 1'
#
loop_
_entity.id
_entity.type
_entity.pdbx_description
1 polymer ?
#
loop_
_entity_poly.entity_id
_entity_poly.type
_entity_poly.pdbx_seq_one_letter_code
_entity_poly.pdbx_strand_id
1 'polypeptide(L)'
;MDSSRSSYVSAAEAATLGLAGPGPNGAMYIGVDHSTTLSTSAPGRKSVRISSKKSWTHGLFIADIAHMPGGICGTWPAFWSFGPNWPHSGEIDVIEGVNSNHDNLMSLHTSSGCTVAGSGQSGTLQSNNCDGDLNGNAGCGSTASADSSYGATFNAGSGGVYATEWTEQGKAPTCVSYVASNPSAFVDAKGLYIRAGGFNLEETR
;
A
#
# COMPACT_ATOMS: atom_id res chain seq x y z
N MET A 1 12.02 8.45 -0.27
CA MET A 1 10.64 8.50 0.22
C MET A 1 10.56 7.83 1.57
N ASP A 2 10.63 8.61 2.64
CA ASP A 2 9.97 8.34 3.92
C ASP A 2 10.09 9.60 4.79
N SER A 3 9.36 10.65 4.44
CA SER A 3 9.19 11.84 5.29
C SER A 3 8.00 11.69 6.22
N SER A 4 7.54 10.45 6.47
CA SER A 4 6.40 10.21 7.37
C SER A 4 6.83 10.42 8.82
N ARG A 5 5.96 11.00 9.65
CA ARG A 5 6.16 11.13 11.10
C ARG A 5 5.86 9.79 11.80
N SER A 6 6.44 8.71 11.28
CA SER A 6 6.33 7.34 11.79
C SER A 6 7.68 6.83 12.24
N SER A 7 7.71 6.07 13.33
CA SER A 7 8.90 5.37 13.80
C SER A 7 8.67 3.86 13.70
N TYR A 8 9.25 3.21 12.70
CA TYR A 8 9.14 1.76 12.55
C TYR A 8 9.98 1.06 13.60
N VAL A 9 9.34 0.17 14.36
CA VAL A 9 9.98 -0.59 15.41
C VAL A 9 10.36 -2.00 14.96
N SER A 10 11.29 -2.63 15.69
CA SER A 10 11.66 -4.02 15.45
C SER A 10 10.50 -4.99 15.76
N ALA A 11 10.58 -6.22 15.25
CA ALA A 11 9.57 -7.25 15.55
C ALA A 11 9.43 -7.54 17.06
N ALA A 12 10.54 -7.55 17.80
CA ALA A 12 10.53 -7.78 19.25
C ALA A 12 9.87 -6.63 20.01
N GLU A 13 10.16 -5.39 19.61
CA GLU A 13 9.53 -4.21 20.20
C GLU A 13 8.04 -4.13 19.83
N ALA A 14 7.68 -4.41 18.57
CA ALA A 14 6.28 -4.46 18.13
C ALA A 14 5.46 -5.46 18.95
N ALA A 15 6.00 -6.65 19.22
CA ALA A 15 5.34 -7.65 20.06
C ALA A 15 5.19 -7.17 21.51
N THR A 16 6.23 -6.55 22.07
CA THR A 16 6.22 -6.00 23.44
C THR A 16 5.19 -4.88 23.60
N LEU A 17 5.06 -4.02 22.59
CA LEU A 17 4.14 -2.89 22.56
C LEU A 17 2.73 -3.26 22.08
N GLY A 18 2.49 -4.53 21.69
CA GLY A 18 1.21 -4.95 21.14
C GLY A 18 0.87 -4.36 19.77
N LEU A 19 1.87 -3.89 19.00
CA LEU A 19 1.69 -3.32 17.66
C LEU A 19 1.59 -4.38 16.57
N ALA A 20 2.12 -5.59 16.82
CA ALA A 20 1.98 -6.73 15.93
C ALA A 20 1.94 -8.03 16.71
N GLY A 21 0.96 -8.89 16.44
CA GLY A 21 0.83 -10.18 17.12
C GLY A 21 -0.51 -10.87 16.86
N PRO A 22 -0.86 -11.91 17.63
CA PRO A 22 -2.16 -12.57 17.53
C PRO A 22 -3.30 -11.58 17.77
N GLY A 23 -4.23 -11.53 16.82
CA GLY A 23 -5.48 -10.77 16.90
C GLY A 23 -6.68 -11.66 17.19
N PRO A 24 -7.90 -11.08 17.20
CA PRO A 24 -9.13 -11.82 17.37
C PRO A 24 -9.31 -12.91 16.30
N ASN A 25 -10.02 -13.99 16.65
CA ASN A 25 -10.44 -15.04 15.71
C ASN A 25 -9.29 -15.69 14.92
N GLY A 26 -8.07 -15.70 15.47
CA GLY A 26 -6.89 -16.28 14.81
C GLY A 26 -6.28 -15.40 13.71
N ALA A 27 -6.78 -14.17 13.51
CA ALA A 27 -6.18 -13.21 12.60
C ALA A 27 -4.85 -12.67 13.15
N MET A 28 -4.01 -12.13 12.27
CA MET A 28 -2.85 -11.33 12.68
C MET A 28 -3.31 -9.89 12.92
N TYR A 29 -2.97 -9.32 14.08
CA TYR A 29 -3.13 -7.89 14.35
C TYR A 29 -1.85 -7.15 13.95
N ILE A 30 -2.01 -6.04 13.24
CA ILE A 30 -0.94 -5.12 12.83
C ILE A 30 -1.48 -3.70 13.00
N GLY A 31 -0.85 -2.91 13.86
CA GLY A 31 -1.36 -1.61 14.26
C GLY A 31 -0.28 -0.60 14.63
N VAL A 32 -0.70 0.43 15.36
CA VAL A 32 0.10 1.61 15.72
C VAL A 32 -0.04 1.91 17.19
N ASP A 33 0.90 2.67 17.72
CA ASP A 33 0.71 3.27 19.03
C ASP A 33 -0.44 4.29 18.95
N HIS A 34 -1.54 4.00 19.62
CA HIS A 34 -2.73 4.85 19.71
C HIS A 34 -2.95 5.40 21.14
N SER A 35 -1.92 5.35 21.99
CA SER A 35 -2.01 5.70 23.41
C SER A 35 -1.08 6.85 23.80
N THR A 36 0.06 6.98 23.14
CA THR A 36 1.05 8.02 23.46
C THR A 36 0.71 9.34 22.77
N THR A 37 0.70 10.42 23.55
CA THR A 37 0.74 11.80 23.05
C THR A 37 2.18 12.18 22.72
N LEU A 38 2.42 12.59 21.48
CA LEU A 38 3.76 12.91 20.98
C LEU A 38 4.03 14.42 21.04
N SER A 39 5.22 14.81 21.49
CA SER A 39 5.71 16.18 21.29
C SER A 39 6.01 16.45 19.82
N THR A 40 6.01 17.71 19.41
CA THR A 40 6.42 18.14 18.06
C THR A 40 7.85 17.74 17.71
N SER A 41 8.71 17.57 18.71
CA SER A 41 10.10 17.11 18.56
C SER A 41 10.28 15.59 18.56
N ALA A 42 9.22 14.81 18.81
CA ALA A 42 9.29 13.35 18.81
C ALA A 42 9.56 12.79 17.40
N PRO A 43 10.31 11.68 17.27
CA PRO A 43 10.70 11.12 15.97
C PRO A 43 9.52 10.61 15.13
N GLY A 44 8.39 10.27 15.76
CA GLY A 44 7.19 9.83 15.07
C GLY A 44 6.34 8.89 15.92
N ARG A 45 5.12 8.60 15.44
CA ARG A 45 4.24 7.59 16.05
C ARG A 45 4.81 6.21 15.74
N LYS A 46 4.92 5.37 16.78
CA LYS A 46 5.41 4.00 16.59
C LYS A 46 4.45 3.20 15.71
N SER A 47 5.03 2.51 14.75
CA SER A 47 4.32 1.71 13.75
C SER A 47 5.19 0.52 13.33
N VAL A 48 4.67 -0.31 12.46
CA VAL A 48 5.37 -1.46 11.89
C VAL A 48 5.36 -1.40 10.37
N ARG A 49 6.48 -1.85 9.79
CA ARG A 49 6.65 -2.15 8.36
C ARG A 49 7.07 -3.61 8.30
N ILE A 50 6.17 -4.46 7.86
CA ILE A 50 6.48 -5.87 7.62
C ILE A 50 6.89 -6.02 6.16
N SER A 51 7.77 -6.98 5.85
CA SER A 51 8.15 -7.31 4.48
C SER A 51 8.31 -8.83 4.37
N SER A 52 7.87 -9.41 3.26
CA SER A 52 8.10 -10.83 3.01
C SER A 52 9.59 -11.16 2.90
N LYS A 53 9.96 -12.33 3.41
CA LYS A 53 11.28 -12.91 3.16
C LYS A 53 11.39 -13.38 1.71
N LYS A 54 10.35 -14.06 1.21
CA LYS A 54 10.23 -14.51 -0.18
C LYS A 54 9.93 -13.35 -1.12
N SER A 55 10.31 -13.54 -2.36
CA SER A 55 10.01 -12.68 -3.49
C SER A 55 9.34 -13.50 -4.60
N TRP A 56 8.63 -12.83 -5.49
CA TRP A 56 7.90 -13.45 -6.59
C TRP A 56 7.99 -12.61 -7.87
N THR A 57 7.86 -13.28 -9.01
CA THR A 57 7.78 -12.64 -10.34
C THR A 57 6.39 -12.78 -10.97
N HIS A 58 5.58 -13.75 -10.52
CA HIS A 58 4.20 -13.94 -10.95
C HIS A 58 3.44 -14.65 -9.84
N GLY A 59 2.12 -14.53 -9.85
CA GLY A 59 1.27 -15.29 -8.95
C GLY A 59 -0.09 -14.67 -8.74
N LEU A 60 -0.90 -15.37 -7.95
CA LEU A 60 -2.13 -14.86 -7.38
C LEU A 60 -1.89 -14.60 -5.89
N PHE A 61 -2.00 -13.35 -5.48
CA PHE A 61 -1.85 -12.91 -4.10
C PHE A 61 -3.22 -12.60 -3.54
N ILE A 62 -3.59 -13.24 -2.44
CA ILE A 62 -4.89 -13.07 -1.80
C ILE A 62 -4.65 -12.58 -0.37
N ALA A 63 -5.24 -11.45 -0.03
CA ALA A 63 -5.29 -10.92 1.32
C ALA A 63 -6.74 -10.92 1.80
N ASP A 64 -7.05 -11.80 2.74
CA ASP A 64 -8.30 -11.80 3.49
C ASP A 64 -8.13 -10.92 4.74
N ILE A 65 -8.80 -9.77 4.76
CA ILE A 65 -8.57 -8.70 5.72
C ILE A 65 -9.89 -8.39 6.41
N ALA A 66 -9.99 -8.75 7.69
CA ALA A 66 -11.16 -8.42 8.52
C ALA A 66 -11.25 -6.94 8.89
N HIS A 67 -10.12 -6.22 8.91
CA HIS A 67 -10.05 -4.81 9.29
C HIS A 67 -8.76 -4.17 8.76
N MET A 68 -8.81 -2.92 8.31
CA MET A 68 -7.67 -2.10 7.91
C MET A 68 -7.64 -0.75 8.65
N PRO A 69 -6.55 0.04 8.62
CA PRO A 69 -6.55 1.37 9.23
C PRO A 69 -7.65 2.24 8.63
N GLY A 70 -8.42 2.92 9.48
CA GLY A 70 -9.75 3.42 9.13
C GLY A 70 -9.84 4.62 8.18
N GLY A 71 -8.73 5.09 7.60
CA GLY A 71 -8.73 6.36 6.84
C GLY A 71 -9.00 7.55 7.77
N ILE A 72 -8.08 7.79 8.69
CA ILE A 72 -8.14 8.92 9.64
C ILE A 72 -7.09 9.95 9.23
N CYS A 73 -7.31 11.23 9.56
CA CYS A 73 -6.36 12.31 9.32
C CYS A 73 -4.92 11.88 9.62
N GLY A 74 -4.09 12.02 8.59
CA GLY A 74 -2.70 11.65 8.59
C GLY A 74 -2.36 10.20 8.36
N THR A 75 -3.29 9.26 8.49
CA THR A 75 -2.96 7.86 8.20
C THR A 75 -2.61 7.69 6.73
N TRP A 76 -1.56 6.93 6.44
CA TRP A 76 -1.22 6.48 5.10
C TRP A 76 -0.93 4.99 5.16
N PRO A 77 -1.96 4.13 5.24
CA PRO A 77 -1.77 2.71 5.12
C PRO A 77 -1.60 2.27 3.68
N ALA A 78 -0.87 1.18 3.52
CA ALA A 78 -0.68 0.54 2.23
C ALA A 78 -0.62 -0.98 2.42
N PHE A 79 -1.05 -1.75 1.43
CA PHE A 79 -0.70 -3.15 1.19
C PHE A 79 -0.24 -3.25 -0.25
N TRP A 80 1.06 -3.48 -0.43
CA TRP A 80 1.73 -3.32 -1.71
C TRP A 80 2.87 -4.31 -1.90
N SER A 81 3.41 -4.32 -3.13
CA SER A 81 4.60 -5.07 -3.51
C SER A 81 5.57 -4.21 -4.31
N PHE A 82 6.87 -4.48 -4.18
CA PHE A 82 7.91 -3.75 -4.89
C PHE A 82 9.16 -4.58 -5.14
N GLY A 83 9.87 -4.24 -6.20
CA GLY A 83 11.16 -4.84 -6.53
C GLY A 83 12.37 -4.08 -5.96
N PRO A 84 13.58 -4.67 -6.05
CA PRO A 84 14.78 -4.21 -5.35
C PRO A 84 15.37 -2.87 -5.82
N ASN A 85 15.09 -2.40 -7.05
CA ASN A 85 15.58 -1.14 -7.60
C ASN A 85 14.42 -0.19 -7.93
N TRP A 86 13.71 0.27 -6.91
CA TRP A 86 12.54 1.14 -7.07
C TRP A 86 12.89 2.50 -7.74
N PRO A 87 12.04 3.06 -8.63
CA PRO A 87 10.80 2.48 -9.19
C PRO A 87 11.05 1.54 -10.38
N HIS A 88 12.30 1.40 -10.82
CA HIS A 88 12.72 0.63 -12.00
C HIS A 88 12.42 -0.86 -11.92
N SER A 89 12.30 -1.42 -10.73
CA SER A 89 11.87 -2.79 -10.50
C SER A 89 10.35 -2.93 -10.30
N GLY A 90 9.58 -1.87 -10.48
CA GLY A 90 8.13 -1.88 -10.37
C GLY A 90 7.61 -1.84 -8.93
N GLU A 91 6.41 -1.30 -8.79
CA GLU A 91 5.57 -1.26 -7.59
C GLU A 91 4.11 -1.56 -7.97
N ILE A 92 3.41 -2.29 -7.12
CA ILE A 92 1.98 -2.55 -7.23
C ILE A 92 1.34 -2.26 -5.87
N ASP A 93 0.53 -1.22 -5.82
CA ASP A 93 -0.25 -0.84 -4.64
C ASP A 93 -1.66 -1.42 -4.77
N VAL A 94 -1.94 -2.41 -3.92
CA VAL A 94 -3.21 -3.14 -3.94
C VAL A 94 -4.23 -2.45 -3.06
N ILE A 95 -3.78 -1.98 -1.90
CA ILE A 95 -4.56 -1.14 -1.00
C ILE A 95 -3.71 0.07 -0.66
N GLU A 96 -4.17 1.28 -0.95
CA GLU A 96 -3.51 2.50 -0.53
C GLU A 96 -4.52 3.64 -0.36
N GLY A 97 -4.30 4.46 0.66
CA GLY A 97 -5.02 5.69 0.85
C GLY A 97 -4.30 6.60 1.83
N VAL A 98 -4.66 7.88 1.80
CA VAL A 98 -4.09 8.89 2.71
C VAL A 98 -5.19 9.64 3.44
N ASN A 99 -4.89 10.07 4.66
CA ASN A 99 -5.78 10.87 5.50
C ASN A 99 -7.17 10.23 5.59
N SER A 100 -8.20 11.03 5.34
CA SER A 100 -9.61 10.67 5.35
C SER A 100 -10.11 10.15 3.99
N ASN A 101 -9.25 9.55 3.17
CA ASN A 101 -9.72 8.87 1.96
C ASN A 101 -10.75 7.81 2.34
N HIS A 102 -11.84 7.78 1.57
CA HIS A 102 -12.93 6.81 1.73
C HIS A 102 -12.78 5.62 0.80
N ASP A 103 -12.22 5.85 -0.39
CA ASP A 103 -12.06 4.83 -1.42
C ASP A 103 -10.60 4.44 -1.58
N ASN A 104 -10.39 3.18 -1.94
CA ASN A 104 -9.07 2.64 -2.21
C ASN A 104 -8.49 3.24 -3.49
N LEU A 105 -7.23 3.65 -3.47
CA LEU A 105 -6.45 3.94 -4.66
C LEU A 105 -5.55 2.74 -4.96
N MET A 106 -5.70 2.15 -6.14
CA MET A 106 -4.78 1.12 -6.64
C MET A 106 -3.86 1.76 -7.66
N SER A 107 -2.55 1.56 -7.53
CA SER A 107 -1.54 2.20 -8.38
C SER A 107 -0.43 1.25 -8.81
N LEU A 108 0.23 1.64 -9.90
CA LEU A 108 1.47 1.06 -10.37
C LEU A 108 2.51 2.18 -10.52
N HIS A 109 3.74 1.86 -10.10
CA HIS A 109 4.90 2.70 -10.35
C HIS A 109 5.94 1.89 -11.13
N THR A 110 6.46 2.47 -12.20
CA THR A 110 7.48 1.89 -13.10
C THR A 110 8.49 2.97 -13.47
N SER A 111 9.50 2.62 -14.27
CA SER A 111 10.19 3.65 -15.07
C SER A 111 9.33 4.11 -16.25
N SER A 112 9.85 5.07 -17.01
CA SER A 112 9.22 5.55 -18.24
C SER A 112 8.85 4.45 -19.24
N GLY A 113 7.74 4.64 -19.94
CA GLY A 113 7.31 3.79 -21.06
C GLY A 113 6.17 2.81 -20.76
N CYS A 114 5.58 2.83 -19.56
CA CYS A 114 4.39 2.05 -19.22
C CYS A 114 3.21 3.00 -18.94
N THR A 115 2.12 2.83 -19.69
CA THR A 115 0.85 3.51 -19.46
C THR A 115 -0.29 2.49 -19.41
N VAL A 116 -1.39 2.85 -18.74
CA VAL A 116 -2.60 2.03 -18.66
C VAL A 116 -3.76 2.76 -19.33
N ALA A 117 -4.57 2.04 -20.10
CA ALA A 117 -5.71 2.64 -20.81
C ALA A 117 -6.89 2.94 -19.88
N GLY A 118 -6.96 2.27 -18.73
CA GLY A 118 -8.09 2.33 -17.80
C GLY A 118 -9.39 1.71 -18.33
N SER A 119 -9.35 0.96 -19.43
CA SER A 119 -10.45 0.12 -19.90
C SER A 119 -10.46 -1.24 -19.20
N GLY A 120 -11.63 -1.84 -19.03
CA GLY A 120 -11.77 -3.17 -18.41
C GLY A 120 -11.70 -3.18 -16.87
N GLN A 121 -11.81 -2.01 -16.24
CA GLN A 121 -11.91 -1.86 -14.78
C GLN A 121 -13.25 -1.21 -14.39
N SER A 122 -13.70 -1.49 -13.17
CA SER A 122 -14.85 -0.81 -12.56
C SER A 122 -14.48 0.51 -11.88
N GLY A 123 -13.20 0.68 -11.52
CA GLY A 123 -12.69 1.90 -10.89
C GLY A 123 -12.53 3.06 -11.88
N THR A 124 -12.38 4.26 -11.32
CA THR A 124 -12.17 5.49 -12.08
C THR A 124 -10.68 5.78 -12.21
N LEU A 125 -10.16 5.78 -13.44
CA LEU A 125 -8.77 6.12 -13.74
C LEU A 125 -8.46 7.57 -13.32
N GLN A 126 -7.43 7.75 -12.50
CA GLN A 126 -6.95 9.05 -12.04
C GLN A 126 -5.73 9.52 -12.85
N SER A 127 -4.81 8.61 -13.11
CA SER A 127 -3.60 8.84 -13.90
C SER A 127 -3.30 7.62 -14.75
N ASN A 128 -2.92 7.83 -16.01
CA ASN A 128 -2.61 6.75 -16.94
C ASN A 128 -1.11 6.46 -17.07
N ASN A 129 -0.22 7.34 -16.62
CA ASN A 129 1.22 7.20 -16.80
C ASN A 129 1.88 6.62 -15.55
N CYS A 130 2.49 5.45 -15.67
CA CYS A 130 3.01 4.71 -14.53
C CYS A 130 4.44 5.13 -14.12
N ASP A 131 5.05 6.08 -14.83
CA ASP A 131 6.40 6.56 -14.54
C ASP A 131 6.50 7.23 -13.15
N GLY A 132 7.14 6.53 -12.21
CA GLY A 132 7.32 6.96 -10.82
C GLY A 132 8.30 8.12 -10.64
N ASP A 133 9.10 8.43 -11.66
CA ASP A 133 10.02 9.57 -11.64
C ASP A 133 9.32 10.89 -12.03
N LEU A 134 8.07 10.84 -12.47
CA LEU A 134 7.28 12.00 -12.90
C LEU A 134 6.21 12.40 -11.86
N ASN A 135 5.76 13.65 -11.94
CA ASN A 135 4.61 14.19 -11.20
C ASN A 135 4.65 13.97 -9.68
N GLY A 136 5.85 13.95 -9.08
CA GLY A 136 6.00 13.69 -7.66
C GLY A 136 5.69 12.25 -7.26
N ASN A 137 5.96 11.29 -8.15
CA ASN A 137 5.67 9.87 -7.99
C ASN A 137 4.17 9.56 -7.91
N ALA A 138 3.39 10.17 -8.81
CA ALA A 138 1.96 9.88 -8.88
C ALA A 138 1.67 8.47 -9.38
N GLY A 139 2.52 7.92 -10.25
CA GLY A 139 2.27 6.66 -10.94
C GLY A 139 0.97 6.71 -11.76
N CYS A 140 0.53 5.52 -12.19
CA CYS A 140 -0.77 5.35 -12.81
C CYS A 140 -1.68 4.64 -11.81
N GLY A 141 -2.93 5.07 -11.70
CA GLY A 141 -3.80 4.54 -10.68
C GLY A 141 -5.27 4.80 -10.92
N SER A 142 -6.09 3.99 -10.26
CA SER A 142 -7.54 4.03 -10.33
C SER A 142 -8.13 3.96 -8.94
N THR A 143 -9.08 4.85 -8.67
CA THR A 143 -9.87 4.83 -7.45
C THR A 143 -10.98 3.81 -7.59
N ALA A 144 -11.15 2.93 -6.60
CA ALA A 144 -12.25 1.98 -6.56
C ALA A 144 -13.60 2.72 -6.56
N SER A 145 -14.60 2.15 -7.24
CA SER A 145 -15.95 2.74 -7.33
C SER A 145 -16.87 2.34 -6.17
N ALA A 146 -16.41 1.46 -5.29
CA ALA A 146 -17.20 0.94 -4.18
C ALA A 146 -16.78 1.62 -2.87
N ASP A 147 -17.72 2.28 -2.22
CA ASP A 147 -17.52 2.94 -0.93
C ASP A 147 -17.00 1.98 0.15
N SER A 148 -17.25 0.68 0.02
CA SER A 148 -16.76 -0.36 0.93
C SER A 148 -15.34 -0.84 0.63
N SER A 149 -14.56 -0.10 -0.18
CA SER A 149 -13.21 -0.53 -0.60
C SER A 149 -12.11 -0.14 0.38
N TYR A 150 -12.31 0.82 1.27
CA TYR A 150 -11.21 1.28 2.11
C TYR A 150 -11.68 1.80 3.48
N GLY A 151 -10.76 1.83 4.43
CA GLY A 151 -10.93 2.53 5.69
C GLY A 151 -12.16 2.11 6.50
N ALA A 152 -12.83 3.10 7.10
CA ALA A 152 -13.93 2.88 8.04
C ALA A 152 -15.12 2.13 7.41
N THR A 153 -15.43 2.36 6.15
CA THR A 153 -16.54 1.72 5.43
C THR A 153 -16.25 0.26 5.10
N PHE A 154 -15.01 -0.07 4.69
CA PHE A 154 -14.55 -1.47 4.58
C PHE A 154 -14.67 -2.19 5.92
N ASN A 155 -14.23 -1.55 7.01
CA ASN A 155 -14.30 -2.11 8.36
C ASN A 155 -15.74 -2.31 8.85
N ALA A 156 -16.65 -1.38 8.54
CA ALA A 156 -18.07 -1.52 8.87
C ALA A 156 -18.74 -2.72 8.15
N GLY A 157 -18.22 -3.09 6.98
CA GLY A 157 -18.58 -4.30 6.25
C GLY A 157 -17.98 -5.60 6.81
N SER A 158 -17.27 -5.56 7.94
CA SER A 158 -16.46 -6.68 8.46
C SER A 158 -15.29 -7.09 7.55
N GLY A 159 -14.81 -6.15 6.73
CA GLY A 159 -13.68 -6.33 5.85
C GLY A 159 -14.02 -7.01 4.52
N GLY A 160 -13.06 -7.75 3.98
CA GLY A 160 -13.17 -8.35 2.66
C GLY A 160 -11.85 -8.91 2.13
N VAL A 161 -11.88 -9.33 0.86
CA VAL A 161 -10.76 -9.98 0.20
C VAL A 161 -10.23 -9.10 -0.93
N TYR A 162 -8.92 -8.87 -0.92
CA TYR A 162 -8.18 -8.31 -2.05
C TYR A 162 -7.42 -9.42 -2.77
N ALA A 163 -7.64 -9.53 -4.07
CA ALA A 163 -6.95 -10.48 -4.92
C ALA A 163 -6.18 -9.74 -6.01
N THR A 164 -4.89 -10.01 -6.12
CA THR A 164 -4.01 -9.46 -7.14
C THR A 164 -3.46 -10.60 -7.95
N GLU A 165 -3.92 -10.71 -9.19
CA GLU A 165 -3.32 -11.59 -10.18
C GLU A 165 -2.22 -10.84 -10.94
N TRP A 166 -1.05 -11.44 -10.97
CA TRP A 166 0.09 -10.91 -11.69
C TRP A 166 0.63 -11.97 -12.66
N THR A 167 0.42 -11.71 -13.95
CA THR A 167 0.79 -12.57 -15.07
C THR A 167 1.53 -11.78 -16.16
N GLU A 168 2.15 -12.50 -17.09
CA GLU A 168 2.71 -11.91 -18.31
C GLU A 168 1.63 -11.29 -19.21
N GLN A 169 0.45 -11.90 -19.25
CA GLN A 169 -0.65 -11.56 -20.16
C GLN A 169 -1.55 -10.43 -19.64
N GLY A 170 -1.55 -10.16 -18.32
CA GLY A 170 -2.32 -9.08 -17.70
C GLY A 170 -1.72 -7.67 -17.87
N LYS A 171 -0.57 -7.55 -18.55
CA LYS A 171 0.13 -6.27 -18.74
C LYS A 171 -0.55 -5.43 -19.83
N ALA A 172 -0.71 -4.13 -19.58
CA ALA A 172 -1.12 -3.20 -20.64
C ALA A 172 -0.11 -3.23 -21.80
N PRO A 173 -0.51 -3.01 -23.07
CA PRO A 173 0.36 -3.20 -24.23
C PRO A 173 1.71 -2.46 -24.16
N THR A 174 1.71 -1.21 -23.66
CA THR A 174 2.95 -0.45 -23.45
C THR A 174 3.82 -1.05 -22.36
N CYS A 175 3.21 -1.63 -21.32
CA CYS A 175 3.91 -2.27 -20.22
C CYS A 175 4.51 -3.63 -20.63
N VAL A 176 3.94 -4.32 -21.63
CA VAL A 176 4.55 -5.49 -22.26
C VAL A 176 5.89 -5.11 -22.91
N SER A 177 5.89 -4.07 -23.76
CA SER A 177 7.11 -3.57 -24.41
C SER A 177 8.13 -3.05 -23.39
N TYR A 178 7.66 -2.43 -22.31
CA TYR A 178 8.50 -2.00 -21.20
C TYR A 178 9.20 -3.19 -20.51
N VAL A 179 8.46 -4.22 -20.07
CA VAL A 179 9.06 -5.38 -19.38
C VAL A 179 10.00 -6.16 -20.31
N ALA A 180 9.67 -6.26 -21.61
CA ALA A 180 10.58 -6.86 -22.59
C ALA A 180 11.92 -6.11 -22.69
N SER A 181 11.91 -4.79 -22.51
CA SER A 181 13.11 -3.94 -22.55
C SER A 181 13.79 -3.80 -21.17
N ASN A 182 13.07 -4.13 -20.09
CA ASN A 182 13.49 -4.00 -18.70
C ASN A 182 13.18 -5.32 -17.96
N PRO A 183 13.92 -6.40 -18.22
CA PRO A 183 13.62 -7.73 -17.67
C PRO A 183 13.78 -7.83 -16.15
N SER A 184 14.34 -6.81 -15.48
CA SER A 184 14.37 -6.69 -14.02
C SER A 184 13.17 -5.95 -13.43
N ALA A 185 12.31 -5.37 -14.28
CA ALA A 185 11.06 -4.75 -13.86
C ALA A 185 10.09 -5.83 -13.41
N PHE A 186 9.55 -5.64 -12.21
CA PHE A 186 8.71 -6.61 -11.52
C PHE A 186 9.39 -7.99 -11.41
N VAL A 187 10.68 -8.05 -11.13
CA VAL A 187 11.33 -9.31 -10.74
C VAL A 187 11.68 -9.24 -9.26
N ASP A 188 11.47 -10.36 -8.57
CA ASP A 188 11.73 -10.48 -7.14
C ASP A 188 10.96 -9.47 -6.28
N ALA A 189 9.68 -9.23 -6.61
CA ALA A 189 8.84 -8.37 -5.81
C ALA A 189 8.61 -8.99 -4.42
N LYS A 190 8.87 -8.21 -3.36
CA LYS A 190 8.47 -8.57 -1.99
C LYS A 190 7.04 -8.06 -1.77
N GLY A 191 6.18 -8.90 -1.20
CA GLY A 191 4.77 -8.60 -0.99
C GLY A 191 4.38 -8.74 0.47
N LEU A 192 3.62 -7.78 0.98
CA LEU A 192 3.16 -7.55 2.36
C LEU A 192 4.01 -6.56 3.13
N TYR A 193 3.75 -5.29 2.87
CA TYR A 193 3.97 -4.18 3.79
C TYR A 193 2.61 -3.60 4.14
N ILE A 194 2.19 -3.74 5.40
CA ILE A 194 1.11 -2.93 5.98
C ILE A 194 1.74 -1.70 6.62
N ARG A 195 1.60 -0.53 5.98
CA ARG A 195 1.89 0.74 6.65
C ARG A 195 0.70 1.04 7.55
N ALA A 196 0.95 1.48 8.76
CA ALA A 196 -0.05 2.12 9.58
C ALA A 196 0.62 3.37 10.15
N GLY A 197 0.81 4.41 9.34
CA GLY A 197 1.55 5.61 9.76
C GLY A 197 0.64 6.82 9.69
N GLY A 198 0.44 7.54 10.80
CA GLY A 198 -0.46 8.70 10.93
C GLY A 198 0.25 10.05 11.10
N PHE A 199 -0.03 11.05 10.26
CA PHE A 199 0.18 12.48 10.49
C PHE A 199 -0.87 13.04 11.47
N ASN A 200 -0.52 13.17 12.75
CA ASN A 200 -1.26 14.13 13.58
C ASN A 200 -0.76 15.53 13.21
N LEU A 201 -1.49 16.23 12.33
CA LEU A 201 -1.54 17.69 12.39
C LEU A 201 -2.38 18.03 13.63
N GLU A 202 -1.81 18.90 14.45
CA GLU A 202 -2.36 19.32 15.73
C GLU A 202 -3.77 19.91 15.54
N GLU A 203 -4.79 19.32 16.19
CA GLU A 203 -5.92 20.12 16.67
C GLU A 203 -5.43 20.89 17.90
N THR A 204 -4.82 22.05 17.68
CA THR A 204 -4.86 23.12 18.68
C THR A 204 -6.28 23.68 18.68
N ARG A 205 -7.05 23.33 19.73
CA ARG A 205 -8.25 24.00 20.29
C ARG A 205 -9.13 24.83 19.37
#